data_AF-A0A0B7MY55-F1
#
_entry.id   AF-A0A0B7MY55-F1
#
_cell.length_a   1.000
_cell.length_b   1.000
_cell.length_c   1.000
_cell.angle_alpha   90.00
_cell.angle_beta   90.00
_cell.angle_gamma   90.00
#
_symmetry.space_group_name_H-M   'P 1'
#
loop_
_entity.id
_entity.type
_entity.pdbx_description
1 polymer ?
#
loop_
_entity_poly.entity_id
_entity_poly.type
_entity_poly.pdbx_seq_one_letter_code
_entity_poly.pdbx_strand_id
1 'polypeptide(L)'
;MPVEKKRPRGLKGSAAAKASKKTKTDEQPESTAEFPENAQTVVIDKIVEEGDEVGEAAALFESAMQKLETDPTAALPLLRGTIHESDRILRNHNDKEPLPALFYYTYGSALYELGRLTEDEEFEPYLDAAEDRLNESLECKDADLESKIHIALAKIWLAKAAGTVSEGDQKVPELSLKALTTLDEALGSARVDSGVIIELADIVQNHGDLYEKLESRDIFRSWAENALEKVLKDEPTNASALSGLGYCKLSFANYLLDNIQETDDDVEKTELSKDEVKAYNAILESKKYFEKAKEELIKVEKVSPQILSDLAETYLNEANLVLNEEEQLAIYQNAVDSIKEANALIKEKKLDFALPDALSSFLEEFQAEH
;
A
#
# COMPACT_ATOMS: atom_id res chain seq x y z
N MET A 1 46.48 -9.17 -0.61
CA MET A 1 46.09 -8.43 0.61
C MET A 1 44.63 -8.78 0.83
N PRO A 2 44.25 -9.33 1.98
CA PRO A 2 42.85 -9.67 2.23
C PRO A 2 42.10 -8.36 2.43
N VAL A 3 41.17 -8.06 1.52
CA VAL A 3 40.30 -6.90 1.62
C VAL A 3 39.08 -7.37 2.40
N GLU A 4 38.89 -6.81 3.60
CA GLU A 4 37.71 -7.04 4.44
C GLU A 4 36.46 -6.55 3.69
N LYS A 5 35.72 -7.48 3.08
CA LYS A 5 34.41 -7.23 2.47
C LYS A 5 33.39 -6.99 3.59
N LYS A 6 33.09 -5.73 3.90
CA LYS A 6 31.91 -5.40 4.70
C LYS A 6 30.66 -5.67 3.87
N ARG A 7 29.94 -6.72 4.24
CA ARG A 7 28.68 -7.14 3.61
C ARG A 7 27.61 -6.07 3.89
N PRO A 8 26.93 -5.51 2.87
CA PRO A 8 25.89 -4.52 3.09
C PRO A 8 24.68 -5.19 3.76
N ARG A 9 24.48 -4.98 5.08
CA ARG A 9 23.30 -5.44 5.82
C ARG A 9 22.05 -4.65 5.39
N GLY A 10 20.93 -5.36 5.24
CA GLY A 10 19.52 -4.92 5.19
C GLY A 10 19.27 -3.45 4.86
N LEU A 11 18.68 -3.21 3.69
CA LEU A 11 18.41 -1.87 3.20
C LEU A 11 17.25 -1.24 3.97
N LYS A 12 17.56 -0.18 4.73
CA LYS A 12 16.57 0.68 5.39
C LYS A 12 15.68 1.35 4.34
N GLY A 13 14.41 0.96 4.31
CA GLY A 13 13.37 1.73 3.64
C GLY A 13 13.24 3.10 4.31
N SER A 14 13.59 4.14 3.56
CA SER A 14 13.46 5.55 3.90
C SER A 14 12.00 5.93 4.12
N ALA A 15 11.51 5.83 5.36
CA ALA A 15 10.20 6.36 5.75
C ALA A 15 10.26 6.99 7.15
N ALA A 16 11.13 7.99 7.34
CA ALA A 16 11.04 8.90 8.49
C ALA A 16 11.77 10.23 8.23
N ALA A 17 10.99 11.31 8.40
CA ALA A 17 11.39 12.70 8.64
C ALA A 17 11.83 13.56 7.42
N LYS A 18 11.00 14.58 7.10
CA LYS A 18 11.18 15.90 7.75
C LYS A 18 10.04 16.87 7.44
N ALA A 19 9.37 17.25 8.52
CA ALA A 19 8.61 18.48 8.65
C ALA A 19 9.52 19.74 8.66
N SER A 20 8.95 20.85 8.17
CA SER A 20 9.10 22.26 8.59
C SER A 20 9.57 23.26 7.51
N LYS A 21 8.66 24.16 7.07
CA LYS A 21 8.58 25.55 7.57
C LYS A 21 7.41 26.35 6.96
N LYS A 22 6.64 26.98 7.85
CA LYS A 22 5.60 28.01 7.63
C LYS A 22 6.14 29.30 7.00
N THR A 23 5.31 30.05 6.26
CA THR A 23 5.09 31.50 6.49
C THR A 23 3.69 31.93 5.99
N LYS A 24 2.96 32.68 6.82
CA LYS A 24 1.64 33.33 6.58
C LYS A 24 1.81 34.71 5.94
N THR A 25 0.84 35.22 5.16
CA THR A 25 0.03 36.42 5.54
C THR A 25 -1.16 36.70 4.60
N ASP A 26 -2.32 36.86 5.26
CA ASP A 26 -3.57 37.59 4.97
C ASP A 26 -3.55 38.77 3.98
N GLU A 27 -4.60 38.96 3.16
CA GLU A 27 -5.83 39.75 3.47
C GLU A 27 -6.69 39.99 2.20
N GLN A 28 -8.01 39.79 2.32
CA GLN A 28 -9.10 40.14 1.36
C GLN A 28 -9.69 41.53 1.73
N PRO A 29 -10.75 42.09 1.10
CA PRO A 29 -11.42 41.80 -0.19
C PRO A 29 -11.79 43.08 -1.01
N GLU A 30 -12.20 42.93 -2.28
CA GLU A 30 -13.40 43.63 -2.79
C GLU A 30 -13.92 43.03 -4.11
N SER A 31 -15.23 43.15 -4.30
CA SER A 31 -16.10 42.39 -5.19
C SER A 31 -16.09 42.83 -6.66
N THR A 32 -16.06 41.86 -7.58
CA THR A 32 -16.81 41.91 -8.85
C THR A 32 -17.13 40.49 -9.29
N ALA A 33 -18.35 40.28 -9.77
CA ALA A 33 -18.85 38.99 -10.22
C ALA A 33 -18.04 38.45 -11.41
N GLU A 34 -17.18 37.46 -11.16
CA GLU A 34 -16.56 36.62 -12.17
C GLU A 34 -16.83 35.16 -11.82
N PHE A 35 -17.30 34.41 -12.81
CA PHE A 35 -17.38 32.96 -12.74
C PHE A 35 -15.99 32.41 -12.39
N PRO A 36 -15.86 31.44 -11.45
CA PRO A 36 -14.56 30.95 -11.06
C PRO A 36 -13.84 30.30 -12.25
N GLU A 37 -12.65 30.81 -12.55
CA GLU A 37 -11.70 30.34 -13.58
C GLU A 37 -11.22 28.88 -13.38
N ASN A 38 -11.68 28.21 -12.33
CA ASN A 38 -11.34 26.83 -11.95
C ASN A 38 -12.50 25.83 -12.15
N ALA A 39 -13.51 26.15 -12.96
CA ALA A 39 -14.57 25.19 -13.29
C ALA A 39 -14.02 24.09 -14.24
N GLN A 40 -13.28 23.13 -13.68
CA GLN A 40 -12.89 21.92 -14.38
C GLN A 40 -14.17 21.08 -14.59
N THR A 41 -14.71 21.11 -15.81
CA THR A 41 -15.82 20.23 -16.19
C THR A 41 -15.31 18.80 -16.25
N VAL A 42 -15.63 18.02 -15.23
CA VAL A 42 -15.38 16.58 -15.20
C VAL A 42 -16.41 15.90 -16.08
N VAL A 43 -15.96 15.13 -17.07
CA VAL A 43 -16.85 14.29 -17.89
C VAL A 43 -17.09 12.99 -17.12
N ILE A 44 -18.35 12.73 -16.77
CA ILE A 44 -18.81 11.46 -16.20
C ILE A 44 -19.21 10.56 -17.37
N ASP A 45 -18.57 9.40 -17.53
CA ASP A 45 -18.86 8.48 -18.63
C ASP A 45 -20.13 7.62 -18.41
N LYS A 46 -20.73 7.69 -17.21
CA LYS A 46 -21.91 6.93 -16.81
C LYS A 46 -23.20 7.73 -17.03
N ILE A 47 -24.20 7.09 -17.64
CA ILE A 47 -25.54 7.67 -17.81
C ILE A 47 -26.26 7.57 -16.47
N VAL A 48 -26.56 8.72 -15.85
CA VAL A 48 -27.37 8.84 -14.64
C VAL A 48 -28.74 9.41 -15.03
N GLU A 49 -29.81 8.98 -14.34
CA GLU A 49 -31.15 9.52 -14.58
C GLU A 49 -31.22 10.99 -14.15
N GLU A 50 -31.88 11.83 -14.96
CA GLU A 50 -32.03 13.27 -14.66
C GLU A 50 -32.78 13.47 -13.34
N GLY A 51 -32.10 14.03 -12.34
CA GLY A 51 -32.64 14.27 -10.99
C GLY A 51 -32.23 13.24 -9.93
N ASP A 52 -31.43 12.23 -10.27
CA ASP A 52 -30.83 11.30 -9.30
C ASP A 52 -29.50 11.85 -8.76
N GLU A 53 -29.59 12.82 -7.85
CA GLU A 53 -28.42 13.48 -7.25
C GLU A 53 -27.49 12.49 -6.53
N VAL A 54 -28.06 11.43 -5.90
CA VAL A 54 -27.26 10.38 -5.24
C VAL A 54 -26.51 9.53 -6.26
N GLY A 55 -27.16 9.17 -7.37
CA GLY A 55 -26.52 8.47 -8.48
C GLY A 55 -25.41 9.28 -9.13
N GLU A 56 -25.56 10.60 -9.24
CA GLU A 56 -24.53 11.51 -9.75
C GLU A 56 -23.29 11.51 -8.85
N ALA A 57 -23.48 11.62 -7.53
CA ALA A 57 -22.38 11.54 -6.56
C ALA A 57 -21.68 10.17 -6.61
N ALA A 58 -22.44 9.07 -6.70
CA ALA A 58 -21.87 7.74 -6.81
C ALA A 58 -21.07 7.55 -8.11
N ALA A 59 -21.55 8.09 -9.23
CA ALA A 59 -20.84 8.01 -10.51
C ALA A 59 -19.52 8.82 -10.50
N LEU A 60 -19.51 9.98 -9.84
CA LEU A 60 -18.29 10.76 -9.60
C LEU A 60 -17.28 9.96 -8.77
N PHE A 61 -17.72 9.33 -7.69
CA PHE A 61 -16.86 8.50 -6.84
C PHE A 61 -16.28 7.30 -7.59
N GLU A 62 -17.10 6.55 -8.33
CA GLU A 62 -16.60 5.44 -9.14
C GLU A 62 -15.56 5.88 -10.18
N SER A 63 -15.77 7.04 -10.79
CA SER A 63 -14.79 7.64 -11.71
C SER A 63 -13.49 7.98 -10.99
N ALA A 64 -13.58 8.46 -9.73
CA ALA A 64 -12.42 8.70 -8.88
C ALA A 64 -11.64 7.41 -8.60
N MET A 65 -12.33 6.33 -8.25
CA MET A 65 -11.71 5.03 -7.98
C MET A 65 -10.97 4.48 -9.20
N GLN A 66 -11.54 4.58 -10.40
CA GLN A 66 -10.86 4.18 -11.63
C GLN A 66 -9.60 5.03 -11.91
N LYS A 67 -9.64 6.32 -11.56
CA LYS A 67 -8.45 7.19 -11.67
C LYS A 67 -7.41 6.86 -10.62
N LEU A 68 -7.79 6.47 -9.40
CA LEU A 68 -6.82 6.09 -8.36
C LEU A 68 -5.89 4.96 -8.79
N GLU A 69 -6.36 4.03 -9.63
CA GLU A 69 -5.53 2.93 -10.15
C GLU A 69 -4.46 3.39 -11.14
N THR A 70 -4.62 4.55 -11.78
CA THR A 70 -3.80 4.97 -12.93
C THR A 70 -3.11 6.32 -12.76
N ASP A 71 -3.77 7.27 -12.10
CA ASP A 71 -3.31 8.63 -11.83
C ASP A 71 -4.00 9.15 -10.55
N PRO A 72 -3.40 8.90 -9.37
CA PRO A 72 -3.95 9.35 -8.09
C PRO A 72 -4.15 10.87 -8.01
N THR A 73 -3.30 11.66 -8.67
CA THR A 73 -3.44 13.13 -8.69
C THR A 73 -4.68 13.56 -9.48
N ALA A 74 -5.01 12.87 -10.57
CA ALA A 74 -6.24 13.11 -11.32
C ALA A 74 -7.51 12.65 -10.57
N ALA A 75 -7.40 11.80 -9.55
CA ALA A 75 -8.53 11.41 -8.71
C ALA A 75 -8.93 12.50 -7.70
N LEU A 76 -7.99 13.35 -7.25
CA LEU A 76 -8.25 14.37 -6.23
C LEU A 76 -9.41 15.32 -6.56
N PRO A 77 -9.54 15.90 -7.78
CA PRO A 77 -10.67 16.74 -8.12
C PRO A 77 -12.01 15.99 -8.10
N LEU A 78 -12.01 14.69 -8.44
CA LEU A 78 -13.21 13.85 -8.46
C LEU A 78 -13.71 13.54 -7.05
N LEU A 79 -12.78 13.25 -6.14
CA LEU A 79 -13.08 13.04 -4.72
C LEU A 79 -13.64 14.31 -4.07
N ARG A 80 -13.02 15.47 -4.33
CA ARG A 80 -13.53 16.78 -3.87
C ARG A 80 -14.91 17.08 -4.45
N GLY A 81 -15.12 16.80 -5.73
CA GLY A 81 -16.41 16.94 -6.40
C GLY A 81 -17.50 16.08 -5.74
N THR A 82 -17.17 14.82 -5.42
CA THR A 82 -18.06 13.89 -4.71
C THR A 82 -18.46 14.42 -3.33
N ILE A 83 -17.50 14.93 -2.56
CA ILE A 83 -17.74 15.50 -1.22
C ILE A 83 -18.60 16.76 -1.31
N HIS A 84 -18.27 17.70 -2.21
CA HIS A 84 -19.04 18.92 -2.40
C HIS A 84 -20.49 18.63 -2.82
N GLU A 85 -20.68 17.63 -3.68
CA GLU A 85 -22.00 17.19 -4.11
C GLU A 85 -22.76 16.54 -2.95
N SER A 86 -22.09 15.70 -2.17
CA SER A 86 -22.67 15.09 -0.98
C SER A 86 -23.11 16.14 0.06
N ASP A 87 -22.31 17.18 0.25
CA ASP A 87 -22.65 18.32 1.10
C ASP A 87 -23.83 19.14 0.55
N ARG A 88 -23.94 19.27 -0.78
CA ARG A 88 -25.08 19.93 -1.43
C ARG A 88 -26.37 19.16 -1.15
N ILE A 89 -26.34 17.84 -1.35
CA ILE A 89 -27.47 16.95 -1.06
C ILE A 89 -27.89 17.09 0.39
N LEU A 90 -26.95 17.00 1.36
CA LEU A 90 -27.27 17.15 2.79
C LEU A 90 -27.90 18.50 3.14
N ARG A 91 -27.44 19.61 2.55
CA ARG A 91 -28.02 20.94 2.81
C ARG A 91 -29.43 21.09 2.26
N ASN A 92 -29.75 20.40 1.17
CA ASN A 92 -31.05 20.46 0.49
C ASN A 92 -32.01 19.37 0.95
N HIS A 93 -31.50 18.37 1.67
CA HIS A 93 -32.27 17.26 2.16
C HIS A 93 -33.24 17.70 3.26
N ASN A 94 -34.49 17.25 3.16
CA ASN A 94 -35.48 17.49 4.19
C ASN A 94 -35.42 16.32 5.18
N ASP A 95 -35.18 16.60 6.47
CA ASP A 95 -34.98 15.64 7.58
C ASP A 95 -36.12 14.61 7.85
N LYS A 96 -37.07 14.44 6.92
CA LYS A 96 -38.24 13.57 7.07
C LYS A 96 -37.94 12.10 6.80
N GLU A 97 -36.97 11.81 5.93
CA GLU A 97 -36.55 10.44 5.60
C GLU A 97 -35.02 10.39 5.61
N PRO A 98 -34.37 9.30 6.05
CA PRO A 98 -32.93 9.17 5.90
C PRO A 98 -32.55 9.07 4.42
N LEU A 99 -31.34 9.56 4.07
CA LEU A 99 -30.79 9.33 2.74
C LEU A 99 -30.49 7.83 2.53
N PRO A 100 -30.43 7.33 1.29
CA PRO A 100 -30.16 5.92 1.03
C PRO A 100 -28.74 5.51 1.46
N ALA A 101 -28.53 4.23 1.76
CA ALA A 101 -27.23 3.68 2.18
C ALA A 101 -26.09 4.07 1.22
N LEU A 102 -26.36 4.03 -0.09
CA LEU A 102 -25.41 4.39 -1.14
C LEU A 102 -24.86 5.82 -1.00
N PHE A 103 -25.70 6.76 -0.56
CA PHE A 103 -25.27 8.15 -0.33
C PHE A 103 -24.17 8.19 0.74
N TYR A 104 -24.45 7.61 1.89
CA TYR A 104 -23.53 7.60 3.03
C TYR A 104 -22.25 6.80 2.75
N TYR A 105 -22.37 5.68 2.02
CA TYR A 105 -21.24 4.88 1.57
C TYR A 105 -20.33 5.69 0.65
N THR A 106 -20.92 6.36 -0.35
CA THR A 106 -20.19 7.19 -1.31
C THR A 106 -19.48 8.33 -0.60
N TYR A 107 -20.18 9.04 0.28
CA TYR A 107 -19.62 10.18 1.00
C TYR A 107 -18.49 9.75 1.95
N GLY A 108 -18.74 8.76 2.81
CA GLY A 108 -17.73 8.25 3.74
C GLY A 108 -16.49 7.70 3.04
N SER A 109 -16.66 6.94 1.95
CA SER A 109 -15.54 6.41 1.18
C SER A 109 -14.74 7.52 0.49
N ALA A 110 -15.40 8.54 -0.05
CA ALA A 110 -14.73 9.68 -0.66
C ALA A 110 -13.93 10.51 0.35
N LEU A 111 -14.44 10.69 1.58
CA LEU A 111 -13.72 11.35 2.68
C LEU A 111 -12.45 10.58 3.04
N TYR A 112 -12.54 9.26 3.17
CA TYR A 112 -11.39 8.40 3.46
C TYR A 112 -10.31 8.51 2.38
N GLU A 113 -10.69 8.33 1.10
CA GLU A 113 -9.74 8.39 -0.01
C GLU A 113 -9.13 9.78 -0.20
N LEU A 114 -9.91 10.85 -0.01
CA LEU A 114 -9.37 12.21 -0.08
C LEU A 114 -8.35 12.43 1.03
N GLY A 115 -8.70 12.12 2.28
CA GLY A 115 -7.82 12.31 3.43
C GLY A 115 -6.50 11.56 3.30
N ARG A 116 -6.51 10.36 2.69
CA ARG A 116 -5.31 9.57 2.44
C ARG A 116 -4.34 10.21 1.45
N LEU A 117 -4.85 11.01 0.51
CA LEU A 117 -4.08 11.61 -0.58
C LEU A 117 -3.67 13.06 -0.32
N THR A 118 -4.23 13.71 0.69
CA THR A 118 -3.91 15.10 1.05
C THR A 118 -2.72 15.16 2.01
N GLU A 119 -1.55 15.55 1.51
CA GLU A 119 -0.31 15.66 2.30
C GLU A 119 -0.30 16.86 3.27
N ASP A 120 -1.09 17.91 2.99
CA ASP A 120 -1.08 19.18 3.74
C ASP A 120 -2.13 19.26 4.87
N GLU A 121 -2.98 18.25 5.02
CA GLU A 121 -4.08 18.23 5.98
C GLU A 121 -3.93 17.11 7.02
N GLU A 122 -4.45 17.32 8.22
CA GLU A 122 -4.48 16.25 9.23
C GLU A 122 -5.42 15.14 8.76
N PHE A 123 -4.94 13.89 8.72
CA PHE A 123 -5.73 12.76 8.23
C PHE A 123 -6.80 12.31 9.24
N GLU A 124 -6.55 12.44 10.54
CA GLU A 124 -7.46 11.95 11.60
C GLU A 124 -8.90 12.52 11.50
N PRO A 125 -9.12 13.84 11.28
CA PRO A 125 -10.46 14.37 11.06
C PRO A 125 -11.22 13.73 9.89
N TYR A 126 -10.52 13.34 8.81
CA TYR A 126 -11.14 12.62 7.70
C TYR A 126 -11.55 11.20 8.09
N LEU A 127 -10.73 10.52 8.91
CA LEU A 127 -11.05 9.19 9.40
C LEU A 127 -12.29 9.19 10.28
N ASP A 128 -12.41 10.14 11.21
CA ASP A 128 -13.60 10.31 12.06
C ASP A 128 -14.85 10.60 11.21
N ALA A 129 -14.76 11.56 10.30
CA ALA A 129 -15.90 11.92 9.44
C ALA A 129 -16.31 10.77 8.50
N ALA A 130 -15.34 10.03 7.94
CA ALA A 130 -15.60 8.87 7.10
C ALA A 130 -16.27 7.73 7.88
N GLU A 131 -15.77 7.44 9.09
CA GLU A 131 -16.35 6.43 9.97
C GLU A 131 -17.80 6.76 10.34
N ASP A 132 -18.09 8.01 10.71
CA ASP A 132 -19.45 8.45 11.04
C ASP A 132 -20.40 8.23 9.86
N ARG A 133 -20.01 8.64 8.64
CA ARG A 133 -20.84 8.43 7.43
C ARG A 133 -21.01 6.96 7.10
N LEU A 134 -19.98 6.13 7.22
CA LEU A 134 -20.11 4.70 6.94
C LEU A 134 -20.96 3.96 7.97
N ASN A 135 -20.95 4.39 9.24
CA ASN A 135 -21.87 3.87 10.25
C ASN A 135 -23.33 4.24 9.93
N GLU A 136 -23.60 5.47 9.49
CA GLU A 136 -24.93 5.87 9.00
C GLU A 136 -25.38 5.02 7.79
N SER A 137 -24.44 4.68 6.89
CA SER A 137 -24.71 3.75 5.79
C SER A 137 -25.09 2.36 6.28
N LEU A 138 -24.39 1.84 7.30
CA LEU A 138 -24.66 0.53 7.89
C LEU A 138 -26.03 0.47 8.60
N GLU A 139 -26.45 1.55 9.24
CA GLU A 139 -27.77 1.68 9.88
C GLU A 139 -28.93 1.56 8.89
N CYS A 140 -28.70 1.86 7.61
CA CYS A 140 -29.69 1.72 6.55
C CYS A 140 -29.97 0.24 6.18
N LYS A 141 -29.12 -0.71 6.62
CA LYS A 141 -29.29 -2.17 6.43
C LYS A 141 -29.44 -2.60 4.98
N ASP A 142 -28.65 -2.01 4.09
CA ASP A 142 -28.55 -2.42 2.69
C ASP A 142 -27.61 -3.62 2.57
N ALA A 143 -28.19 -4.81 2.36
CA ALA A 143 -27.44 -6.07 2.27
C ALA A 143 -26.47 -6.11 1.07
N ASP A 144 -26.74 -5.38 -0.01
CA ASP A 144 -25.88 -5.37 -1.20
C ASP A 144 -24.63 -4.51 -0.97
N LEU A 145 -24.70 -3.52 -0.08
CA LEU A 145 -23.59 -2.65 0.29
C LEU A 145 -22.87 -3.06 1.58
N GLU A 146 -23.48 -3.89 2.43
CA GLU A 146 -22.97 -4.24 3.76
C GLU A 146 -21.49 -4.68 3.73
N SER A 147 -21.12 -5.60 2.83
CA SER A 147 -19.74 -6.06 2.69
C SER A 147 -18.77 -4.95 2.28
N LYS A 148 -19.18 -4.04 1.40
CA LYS A 148 -18.37 -2.89 0.97
C LYS A 148 -18.19 -1.88 2.09
N ILE A 149 -19.25 -1.64 2.88
CA ILE A 149 -19.21 -0.76 4.05
C ILE A 149 -18.27 -1.34 5.11
N HIS A 150 -18.36 -2.63 5.39
CA HIS A 150 -17.45 -3.33 6.31
C HIS A 150 -15.98 -3.25 5.88
N ILE A 151 -15.70 -3.43 4.58
CA ILE A 151 -14.35 -3.27 4.02
C ILE A 151 -13.86 -1.83 4.23
N ALA A 152 -14.66 -0.82 3.92
CA ALA A 152 -14.29 0.59 4.09
C ALA A 152 -14.04 0.95 5.57
N LEU A 153 -14.92 0.50 6.48
CA LEU A 153 -14.75 0.69 7.92
C LEU A 153 -13.48 0.04 8.44
N ALA A 154 -13.17 -1.19 8.01
CA ALA A 154 -11.95 -1.87 8.44
C ALA A 154 -10.67 -1.14 7.98
N LYS A 155 -10.65 -0.58 6.74
CA LYS A 155 -9.55 0.26 6.27
C LYS A 155 -9.36 1.49 7.17
N ILE A 156 -10.44 2.16 7.55
CA ILE A 156 -10.41 3.30 8.48
C ILE A 156 -9.88 2.88 9.85
N TRP A 157 -10.39 1.77 10.40
CA TRP A 157 -9.97 1.27 11.71
C TRP A 157 -8.49 0.89 11.77
N LEU A 158 -7.93 0.31 10.70
CA LEU A 158 -6.49 0.06 10.60
C LEU A 158 -5.69 1.36 10.54
N ALA A 159 -6.18 2.38 9.81
CA ALA A 159 -5.55 3.70 9.73
C ALA A 159 -5.55 4.42 11.09
N LYS A 160 -6.69 4.46 11.78
CA LYS A 160 -6.79 5.04 13.14
C LYS A 160 -5.91 4.30 14.13
N ALA A 161 -5.91 2.97 14.06
CA ALA A 161 -5.08 2.16 14.94
C ALA A 161 -3.58 2.37 14.70
N ALA A 162 -3.15 2.62 13.45
CA ALA A 162 -1.76 2.91 13.13
C ALA A 162 -1.24 4.14 13.90
N GLY A 163 -2.06 5.18 14.07
CA GLY A 163 -1.72 6.37 14.87
C GLY A 163 -1.56 6.10 16.37
N THR A 164 -2.00 4.93 16.85
CA THR A 164 -1.88 4.51 18.26
C THR A 164 -0.73 3.53 18.52
N VAL A 165 -0.09 3.00 17.47
CA VAL A 165 1.07 2.13 17.61
C VAL A 165 2.27 2.99 18.01
N SER A 166 2.68 2.90 19.28
CA SER A 166 3.86 3.61 19.79
C SER A 166 5.06 2.70 19.91
N GLU A 167 6.26 3.23 19.66
CA GLU A 167 7.53 2.55 19.90
C GLU A 167 7.56 1.95 21.33
N GLY A 168 7.84 0.65 21.43
CA GLY A 168 7.85 -0.09 22.69
C GLY A 168 6.48 -0.47 23.30
N ASP A 169 5.34 0.07 22.83
CA ASP A 169 4.02 -0.49 23.16
C ASP A 169 3.68 -1.59 22.16
N GLN A 170 3.57 -2.79 22.67
CA GLN A 170 3.54 -4.02 21.89
C GLN A 170 2.18 -4.71 21.99
N LYS A 171 1.16 -4.02 22.51
CA LYS A 171 -0.20 -4.51 22.50
C LYS A 171 -0.86 -4.13 21.17
N VAL A 172 -1.35 -5.13 20.45
CA VAL A 172 -2.20 -4.90 19.28
C VAL A 172 -3.47 -4.15 19.72
N PRO A 173 -3.78 -2.97 19.14
CA PRO A 173 -5.00 -2.24 19.45
C PRO A 173 -6.24 -3.08 19.18
N GLU A 174 -7.25 -2.94 20.04
CA GLU A 174 -8.53 -3.63 19.87
C GLU A 174 -9.20 -3.28 18.54
N LEU A 175 -8.96 -2.04 18.06
CA LEU A 175 -9.47 -1.55 16.80
C LEU A 175 -8.87 -2.30 15.60
N SER A 176 -7.59 -2.67 15.64
CA SER A 176 -6.96 -3.50 14.60
C SER A 176 -7.54 -4.91 14.57
N LEU A 177 -7.79 -5.51 15.74
CA LEU A 177 -8.41 -6.84 15.82
C LEU A 177 -9.86 -6.83 15.34
N LYS A 178 -10.60 -5.76 15.67
CA LYS A 178 -11.95 -5.51 15.13
C LYS A 178 -11.90 -5.44 13.60
N ALA A 179 -10.96 -4.69 13.03
CA ALA A 179 -10.80 -4.59 11.58
C ALA A 179 -10.57 -5.96 10.92
N LEU A 180 -9.64 -6.77 11.43
CA LEU A 180 -9.39 -8.11 10.87
C LEU A 180 -10.63 -9.01 10.93
N THR A 181 -11.35 -8.99 12.06
CA THR A 181 -12.58 -9.77 12.22
C THR A 181 -13.65 -9.35 11.22
N THR A 182 -13.84 -8.04 11.05
CA THR A 182 -14.81 -7.48 10.10
C THR A 182 -14.43 -7.78 8.65
N LEU A 183 -13.12 -7.78 8.32
CA LEU A 183 -12.67 -8.20 6.99
C LEU A 183 -12.94 -9.68 6.74
N ASP A 184 -12.68 -10.57 7.71
CA ASP A 184 -12.98 -12.00 7.57
C ASP A 184 -14.47 -12.26 7.31
N GLU A 185 -15.35 -11.53 8.01
CA GLU A 185 -16.79 -11.60 7.81
C GLU A 185 -17.21 -11.06 6.43
N ALA A 186 -16.65 -9.92 5.99
CA ALA A 186 -16.96 -9.32 4.69
C ALA A 186 -16.50 -10.21 3.52
N LEU A 187 -15.28 -10.75 3.61
CA LEU A 187 -14.73 -11.67 2.61
C LEU A 187 -15.42 -13.04 2.59
N GLY A 188 -16.04 -13.44 3.70
CA GLY A 188 -16.80 -14.70 3.81
C GLY A 188 -18.26 -14.61 3.37
N SER A 189 -18.86 -13.41 3.40
CA SER A 189 -20.29 -13.19 3.14
C SER A 189 -20.62 -12.78 1.70
N ALA A 190 -19.67 -12.14 1.01
CA ALA A 190 -19.87 -11.64 -0.35
C ALA A 190 -18.74 -12.06 -1.29
N ARG A 191 -19.04 -12.05 -2.59
CA ARG A 191 -18.00 -12.18 -3.61
C ARG A 191 -17.28 -10.84 -3.75
N VAL A 192 -16.03 -10.81 -3.31
CA VAL A 192 -15.15 -9.63 -3.40
C VAL A 192 -14.18 -9.83 -4.56
N ASP A 193 -13.89 -8.76 -5.29
CA ASP A 193 -12.93 -8.78 -6.39
C ASP A 193 -11.50 -9.07 -5.89
N SER A 194 -10.75 -9.87 -6.65
CA SER A 194 -9.37 -10.25 -6.30
C SER A 194 -8.47 -9.03 -6.10
N GLY A 195 -8.65 -7.96 -6.88
CA GLY A 195 -7.91 -6.70 -6.73
C GLY A 195 -8.14 -6.05 -5.36
N VAL A 196 -9.38 -6.06 -4.87
CA VAL A 196 -9.71 -5.53 -3.53
C VAL A 196 -9.10 -6.40 -2.44
N ILE A 197 -9.09 -7.73 -2.58
CA ILE A 197 -8.46 -8.63 -1.61
C ILE A 197 -6.94 -8.40 -1.54
N ILE A 198 -6.30 -8.21 -2.69
CA ILE A 198 -4.86 -7.91 -2.78
C ILE A 198 -4.53 -6.57 -2.12
N GLU A 199 -5.33 -5.53 -2.39
CA GLU A 199 -5.19 -4.22 -1.75
C GLU A 199 -5.32 -4.33 -0.22
N LEU A 200 -6.31 -5.08 0.27
CA LEU A 200 -6.49 -5.30 1.71
C LEU A 200 -5.33 -6.05 2.34
N ALA A 201 -4.78 -7.05 1.65
CA ALA A 201 -3.61 -7.78 2.11
C ALA A 201 -2.39 -6.86 2.26
N ASP A 202 -2.18 -5.94 1.31
CA ASP A 202 -1.12 -4.93 1.39
C ASP A 202 -1.33 -3.98 2.59
N ILE A 203 -2.52 -3.41 2.75
CA ILE A 203 -2.85 -2.54 3.89
C ILE A 203 -2.62 -3.26 5.23
N VAL A 204 -3.08 -4.51 5.34
CA VAL A 204 -2.94 -5.31 6.56
C VAL A 204 -1.47 -5.65 6.84
N GLN A 205 -0.71 -6.06 5.83
CA GLN A 205 0.72 -6.33 5.97
C GLN A 205 1.49 -5.08 6.42
N ASN A 206 1.25 -3.94 5.77
CA ASN A 206 1.89 -2.67 6.12
C ASN A 206 1.54 -2.21 7.54
N HIS A 207 0.30 -2.45 7.99
CA HIS A 207 -0.06 -2.22 9.40
C HIS A 207 0.70 -3.15 10.34
N GLY A 208 0.90 -4.42 9.95
CA GLY A 208 1.72 -5.38 10.68
C GLY A 208 3.17 -4.96 10.85
N ASP A 209 3.74 -4.26 9.88
CA ASP A 209 5.14 -3.83 9.92
C ASP A 209 5.41 -2.68 10.91
N LEU A 210 4.36 -2.04 11.42
CA LEU A 210 4.45 -1.03 12.49
C LEU A 210 4.89 -1.63 13.84
N TYR A 211 4.69 -2.93 14.06
CA TYR A 211 4.94 -3.55 15.37
C TYR A 211 6.39 -4.05 15.50
N GLU A 212 7.05 -3.88 16.64
CA GLU A 212 8.42 -4.40 16.84
C GLU A 212 8.46 -5.91 17.14
N LYS A 213 7.39 -6.45 17.74
CA LYS A 213 7.34 -7.87 18.14
C LYS A 213 6.87 -8.76 17.00
N LEU A 214 7.61 -9.84 16.77
CA LEU A 214 7.25 -10.83 15.77
C LEU A 214 5.85 -11.39 15.99
N GLU A 215 5.44 -11.64 17.24
CA GLU A 215 4.11 -12.19 17.53
C GLU A 215 2.98 -11.25 17.11
N SER A 216 3.19 -9.94 17.20
CA SER A 216 2.21 -8.94 16.76
C SER A 216 2.22 -8.80 15.23
N ARG A 217 3.41 -8.72 14.62
CA ARG A 217 3.55 -8.74 13.14
C ARG A 217 2.87 -9.95 12.52
N ASP A 218 3.06 -11.12 13.13
CA ASP A 218 2.63 -12.40 12.59
C ASP A 218 1.11 -12.51 12.46
N ILE A 219 0.34 -11.84 13.31
CA ILE A 219 -1.13 -11.80 13.21
C ILE A 219 -1.54 -11.21 11.86
N PHE A 220 -0.98 -10.06 11.51
CA PHE A 220 -1.31 -9.33 10.29
C PHE A 220 -0.70 -9.98 9.06
N ARG A 221 0.57 -10.39 9.13
CA ARG A 221 1.22 -11.13 8.05
C ARG A 221 0.47 -12.41 7.71
N SER A 222 0.13 -13.23 8.71
CA SER A 222 -0.63 -14.46 8.49
C SER A 222 -1.99 -14.17 7.86
N TRP A 223 -2.66 -13.09 8.26
CA TRP A 223 -3.91 -12.68 7.63
C TRP A 223 -3.71 -12.34 6.14
N ALA A 224 -2.72 -11.50 5.82
CA ALA A 224 -2.41 -11.09 4.46
C ALA A 224 -2.01 -12.27 3.57
N GLU A 225 -1.13 -13.16 4.06
CA GLU A 225 -0.74 -14.37 3.34
C GLU A 225 -1.94 -15.27 3.04
N ASN A 226 -2.80 -15.53 4.04
CA ASN A 226 -4.01 -16.33 3.84
C ASN A 226 -4.98 -15.70 2.83
N ALA A 227 -5.11 -14.37 2.81
CA ALA A 227 -5.95 -13.67 1.84
C ALA A 227 -5.40 -13.82 0.41
N LEU A 228 -4.09 -13.63 0.22
CA LEU A 228 -3.41 -13.76 -1.07
C LEU A 228 -3.40 -15.21 -1.57
N GLU A 229 -3.20 -16.19 -0.69
CA GLU A 229 -3.29 -17.61 -1.04
C GLU A 229 -4.69 -18.01 -1.51
N LYS A 230 -5.75 -17.43 -0.92
CA LYS A 230 -7.13 -17.63 -1.40
C LYS A 230 -7.28 -17.10 -2.83
N VAL A 231 -6.74 -15.91 -3.13
CA VAL A 231 -6.75 -15.37 -4.50
C VAL A 231 -6.02 -16.31 -5.45
N LEU A 232 -4.81 -16.76 -5.11
CA LEU A 232 -4.01 -17.65 -5.97
C LEU A 232 -4.59 -19.05 -6.14
N LYS A 233 -5.45 -19.49 -5.22
CA LYS A 233 -6.19 -20.75 -5.38
C LYS A 233 -7.16 -20.67 -6.56
N ASP A 234 -7.80 -19.53 -6.76
CA ASP A 234 -8.76 -19.30 -7.83
C ASP A 234 -8.09 -18.72 -9.10
N GLU A 235 -7.03 -17.93 -8.92
CA GLU A 235 -6.26 -17.27 -9.97
C GLU A 235 -4.74 -17.53 -9.82
N PRO A 236 -4.25 -18.75 -10.17
CA PRO A 236 -2.85 -19.14 -9.90
C PRO A 236 -1.78 -18.29 -10.60
N THR A 237 -2.17 -17.53 -11.63
CA THR A 237 -1.29 -16.66 -12.42
C THR A 237 -1.51 -15.18 -12.12
N ASN A 238 -2.21 -14.84 -11.03
CA ASN A 238 -2.39 -13.44 -10.64
C ASN A 238 -1.06 -12.87 -10.14
N ALA A 239 -0.41 -12.08 -11.00
CA ALA A 239 0.91 -11.51 -10.72
C ALA A 239 0.91 -10.60 -9.48
N SER A 240 -0.15 -9.83 -9.26
CA SER A 240 -0.24 -8.93 -8.10
C SER A 240 -0.33 -9.71 -6.78
N ALA A 241 -1.10 -10.82 -6.76
CA ALA A 241 -1.15 -11.68 -5.59
C ALA A 241 0.17 -12.43 -5.34
N LEU A 242 0.84 -12.87 -6.41
CA LEU A 242 2.19 -13.45 -6.33
C LEU A 242 3.19 -12.44 -5.74
N SER A 243 3.22 -11.22 -6.26
CA SER A 243 4.06 -10.13 -5.72
C SER A 243 3.75 -9.84 -4.26
N GLY A 244 2.47 -9.78 -3.87
CA GLY A 244 2.06 -9.57 -2.48
C GLY A 244 2.61 -10.65 -1.52
N LEU A 245 2.59 -11.93 -1.93
CA LEU A 245 3.20 -13.00 -1.13
C LEU A 245 4.72 -12.87 -1.08
N GLY A 246 5.34 -12.49 -2.20
CA GLY A 246 6.78 -12.19 -2.25
C GLY A 246 7.16 -11.13 -1.22
N TYR A 247 6.38 -10.06 -1.13
CA TYR A 247 6.58 -8.97 -0.18
C TYR A 247 6.38 -9.41 1.28
N CYS A 248 5.32 -10.17 1.59
CA CYS A 248 5.09 -10.72 2.94
C CYS A 248 6.30 -11.52 3.44
N LYS A 249 6.88 -12.36 2.56
CA LYS A 249 8.08 -13.16 2.88
C LYS A 249 9.33 -12.31 3.00
N LEU A 250 9.52 -11.32 2.13
CA LEU A 250 10.68 -10.42 2.18
C LEU A 250 10.66 -9.55 3.44
N SER A 251 9.51 -8.96 3.77
CA SER A 251 9.34 -8.16 4.99
C SER A 251 9.66 -8.97 6.24
N PHE A 252 9.23 -10.24 6.31
CA PHE A 252 9.61 -11.13 7.39
C PHE A 252 11.12 -11.43 7.44
N ALA A 253 11.75 -11.66 6.29
CA ALA A 253 13.19 -11.86 6.24
C ALA A 253 13.94 -10.62 6.75
N ASN A 254 13.55 -9.43 6.30
CA ASN A 254 14.12 -8.16 6.73
C ASN A 254 13.97 -7.97 8.25
N TYR A 255 12.78 -8.26 8.80
CA TYR A 255 12.58 -8.25 10.25
C TYR A 255 13.58 -9.15 10.99
N LEU A 256 13.75 -10.39 10.54
CA LEU A 256 14.69 -11.31 11.18
C LEU A 256 16.12 -10.77 11.09
N LEU A 257 16.51 -10.25 9.93
CA LEU A 257 17.86 -9.71 9.71
C LEU A 257 18.17 -8.50 10.60
N ASP A 258 17.20 -7.60 10.76
CA ASP A 258 17.34 -6.40 11.59
C ASP A 258 17.43 -6.73 13.10
N ASN A 259 16.89 -7.87 13.52
CA ASN A 259 16.85 -8.29 14.92
C ASN A 259 17.98 -9.28 15.29
N ILE A 260 18.88 -9.59 14.37
CA ILE A 260 20.08 -10.37 14.70
C ILE A 260 21.03 -9.47 15.50
N GLN A 261 21.35 -9.90 16.72
CA GLN A 261 22.40 -9.25 17.51
C GLN A 261 23.75 -9.45 16.84
N GLU A 262 24.45 -8.36 16.55
CA GLU A 262 25.81 -8.37 16.02
C GLU A 262 26.74 -9.05 17.03
N THR A 263 27.19 -10.26 16.71
CA THR A 263 28.36 -10.87 17.36
C THR A 263 29.61 -10.33 16.69
N ASP A 264 30.55 -9.77 17.46
CA ASP A 264 31.81 -9.14 17.01
C ASP A 264 32.34 -9.69 15.67
N ASP A 265 32.33 -8.82 14.65
CA ASP A 265 32.51 -9.08 13.21
C ASP A 265 33.94 -9.51 12.79
N ASP A 266 34.81 -9.92 13.73
CA ASP A 266 36.23 -10.23 13.46
C ASP A 266 36.48 -11.72 13.12
N VAL A 267 35.45 -12.56 13.06
CA VAL A 267 35.58 -13.98 12.69
C VAL A 267 34.88 -14.25 11.36
N GLU A 268 35.65 -14.76 10.40
CA GLU A 268 35.15 -15.21 9.10
C GLU A 268 34.01 -16.22 9.31
N LYS A 269 32.79 -15.82 8.91
CA LYS A 269 31.57 -16.54 9.22
C LYS A 269 31.46 -17.81 8.40
N THR A 270 31.60 -18.97 9.07
CA THR A 270 31.52 -20.29 8.42
C THR A 270 30.12 -20.88 8.39
N GLU A 271 29.20 -20.40 9.24
CA GLU A 271 27.84 -20.90 9.36
C GLU A 271 26.84 -19.77 9.63
N LEU A 272 25.61 -19.95 9.16
CA LEU A 272 24.49 -19.05 9.45
C LEU A 272 23.90 -19.37 10.82
N SER A 273 23.51 -18.34 11.56
CA SER A 273 22.72 -18.46 12.78
C SER A 273 21.32 -19.00 12.48
N LYS A 274 20.59 -19.40 13.53
CA LYS A 274 19.21 -19.92 13.37
C LYS A 274 18.27 -18.91 12.71
N ASP A 275 18.40 -17.63 13.05
CA ASP A 275 17.53 -16.60 12.51
C ASP A 275 17.96 -16.20 11.09
N GLU A 276 19.24 -16.28 10.76
CA GLU A 276 19.71 -16.15 9.36
C GLU A 276 19.24 -17.29 8.48
N VAL A 277 19.22 -18.53 8.99
CA VAL A 277 18.66 -19.67 8.22
C VAL A 277 17.17 -19.45 7.97
N LYS A 278 16.41 -18.94 8.95
CA LYS A 278 15.00 -18.60 8.74
C LYS A 278 14.83 -17.47 7.74
N ALA A 279 15.62 -16.40 7.86
CA ALA A 279 15.60 -15.27 6.93
C ALA A 279 15.95 -15.73 5.51
N TYR A 280 16.98 -16.56 5.36
CA TYR A 280 17.39 -17.13 4.08
C TYR A 280 16.26 -17.95 3.43
N ASN A 281 15.58 -18.82 4.19
CA ASN A 281 14.44 -19.57 3.66
C ASN A 281 13.29 -18.64 3.23
N ALA A 282 12.99 -17.60 4.01
CA ALA A 282 11.98 -16.60 3.64
C ALA A 282 12.38 -15.81 2.38
N ILE A 283 13.66 -15.47 2.21
CA ILE A 283 14.20 -14.85 0.98
C ILE A 283 14.03 -15.77 -0.23
N LEU A 284 14.34 -17.06 -0.09
CA LEU A 284 14.16 -18.02 -1.19
C LEU A 284 12.68 -18.19 -1.57
N GLU A 285 11.77 -18.20 -0.60
CA GLU A 285 10.33 -18.21 -0.86
C GLU A 285 9.87 -16.93 -1.54
N SER A 286 10.35 -15.78 -1.06
CA SER A 286 10.07 -14.46 -1.64
C SER A 286 10.51 -14.40 -3.11
N LYS A 287 11.75 -14.79 -3.39
CA LYS A 287 12.32 -14.87 -4.74
C LYS A 287 11.45 -15.69 -5.67
N LYS A 288 11.05 -16.88 -5.24
CA LYS A 288 10.20 -17.77 -6.02
C LYS A 288 8.87 -17.11 -6.41
N TYR A 289 8.27 -16.32 -5.53
CA TYR A 289 7.03 -15.62 -5.82
C TYR A 289 7.25 -14.44 -6.78
N PHE A 290 8.29 -13.64 -6.56
CA PHE A 290 8.60 -12.53 -7.46
C PHE A 290 9.05 -12.97 -8.86
N GLU A 291 9.82 -14.05 -8.98
CA GLU A 291 10.21 -14.61 -10.27
C GLU A 291 8.96 -15.07 -11.05
N LYS A 292 8.03 -15.77 -10.38
CA LYS A 292 6.74 -16.14 -10.99
C LYS A 292 5.90 -14.92 -11.37
N ALA A 293 5.83 -13.91 -10.52
CA ALA A 293 5.10 -12.68 -10.82
C ALA A 293 5.69 -11.99 -12.07
N LYS A 294 7.02 -11.88 -12.15
CA LYS A 294 7.74 -11.36 -13.33
C LYS A 294 7.43 -12.19 -14.58
N GLU A 295 7.46 -13.52 -14.49
CA GLU A 295 7.09 -14.41 -15.61
C GLU A 295 5.68 -14.15 -16.13
N GLU A 296 4.69 -14.01 -15.25
CA GLU A 296 3.31 -13.70 -15.66
C GLU A 296 3.18 -12.28 -16.24
N LEU A 297 3.89 -11.29 -15.67
CA LEU A 297 3.90 -9.92 -16.18
C LEU A 297 4.56 -9.78 -17.55
N ILE A 298 5.58 -10.60 -17.84
CA ILE A 298 6.20 -10.67 -19.17
C ILE A 298 5.18 -11.12 -20.22
N LYS A 299 4.36 -12.13 -19.91
CA LYS A 299 3.35 -12.67 -20.86
C LYS A 299 2.30 -11.64 -21.28
N VAL A 300 2.03 -10.65 -20.42
CA VAL A 300 1.05 -9.59 -20.67
C VAL A 300 1.68 -8.21 -20.92
N GLU A 301 3.01 -8.15 -21.11
CA GLU A 301 3.78 -6.92 -21.35
C GLU A 301 3.59 -5.83 -20.28
N LYS A 302 3.31 -6.23 -19.03
CA LYS A 302 3.09 -5.34 -17.88
C LYS A 302 4.20 -5.34 -16.84
N VAL A 303 5.41 -5.76 -17.22
CA VAL A 303 6.58 -5.64 -16.32
C VAL A 303 6.73 -4.17 -15.90
N SER A 304 6.89 -3.96 -14.60
CA SER A 304 7.07 -2.65 -13.97
C SER A 304 8.47 -2.54 -13.34
N PRO A 305 8.98 -1.32 -13.12
CA PRO A 305 10.22 -1.14 -12.38
C PRO A 305 10.15 -1.68 -10.95
N GLN A 306 8.97 -1.66 -10.32
CA GLN A 306 8.75 -2.16 -8.96
C GLN A 306 9.12 -3.64 -8.83
N ILE A 307 8.57 -4.54 -9.65
CA ILE A 307 8.86 -5.98 -9.53
C ILE A 307 10.35 -6.30 -9.76
N LEU A 308 11.03 -5.51 -10.59
CA LEU A 308 12.47 -5.64 -10.83
C LEU A 308 13.30 -5.12 -9.64
N SER A 309 12.84 -4.05 -8.99
CA SER A 309 13.42 -3.54 -7.75
C SER A 309 13.27 -4.54 -6.61
N ASP A 310 12.08 -5.13 -6.45
CA ASP A 310 11.80 -6.14 -5.41
C ASP A 310 12.66 -7.40 -5.60
N LEU A 311 12.83 -7.86 -6.85
CA LEU A 311 13.74 -8.94 -7.19
C LEU A 311 15.20 -8.58 -6.89
N ALA A 312 15.63 -7.37 -7.22
CA ALA A 312 16.99 -6.91 -6.95
C ALA A 312 17.29 -6.90 -5.44
N GLU A 313 16.37 -6.38 -4.62
CA GLU A 313 16.49 -6.42 -3.16
C GLU A 313 16.55 -7.88 -2.66
N THR A 314 15.70 -8.75 -3.19
CA THR A 314 15.68 -10.16 -2.81
C THR A 314 17.01 -10.86 -3.14
N TYR A 315 17.57 -10.63 -4.34
CA TYR A 315 18.88 -11.16 -4.71
C TYR A 315 20.01 -10.58 -3.84
N LEU A 316 19.96 -9.29 -3.50
CA LEU A 316 20.94 -8.68 -2.62
C LEU A 316 20.93 -9.32 -1.24
N ASN A 317 19.74 -9.49 -0.65
CA ASN A 317 19.55 -10.13 0.65
C ASN A 317 19.96 -11.60 0.62
N GLU A 318 19.70 -12.32 -0.48
CA GLU A 318 20.18 -13.69 -0.67
C GLU A 318 21.71 -13.74 -0.68
N ALA A 319 22.35 -12.93 -1.53
CA ALA A 319 23.80 -12.88 -1.67
C ALA A 319 24.52 -12.57 -0.34
N ASN A 320 23.95 -11.69 0.49
CA ASN A 320 24.48 -11.35 1.80
C ASN A 320 24.58 -12.55 2.77
N LEU A 321 23.72 -13.56 2.59
CA LEU A 321 23.66 -14.77 3.42
C LEU A 321 24.37 -15.97 2.78
N VAL A 322 24.78 -15.89 1.51
CA VAL A 322 25.58 -16.92 0.86
C VAL A 322 27.04 -16.82 1.29
N LEU A 323 27.59 -17.94 1.76
CA LEU A 323 28.96 -18.00 2.29
C LEU A 323 30.01 -18.33 1.22
N ASN A 324 29.59 -18.96 0.11
CA ASN A 324 30.48 -19.25 -1.01
C ASN A 324 30.65 -17.99 -1.87
N GLU A 325 31.88 -17.51 -2.04
CA GLU A 325 32.14 -16.25 -2.76
C GLU A 325 31.75 -16.29 -4.25
N GLU A 326 31.93 -17.42 -4.94
CA GLU A 326 31.59 -17.53 -6.36
C GLU A 326 30.07 -17.51 -6.56
N GLU A 327 29.34 -18.25 -5.72
CA GLU A 327 27.88 -18.27 -5.72
C GLU A 327 27.30 -16.90 -5.31
N GLN A 328 27.88 -16.27 -4.27
CA GLN A 328 27.51 -14.93 -3.83
C GLN A 328 27.68 -13.91 -4.96
N LEU A 329 28.82 -13.92 -5.66
CA LEU A 329 29.07 -13.01 -6.78
C LEU A 329 28.08 -13.22 -7.93
N ALA A 330 27.73 -14.48 -8.23
CA ALA A 330 26.74 -14.79 -9.25
C ALA A 330 25.35 -14.23 -8.89
N ILE A 331 24.97 -14.28 -7.61
CA ILE A 331 23.68 -13.73 -7.14
C ILE A 331 23.70 -12.20 -7.14
N TYR A 332 24.81 -11.56 -6.74
CA TYR A 332 24.96 -10.10 -6.88
C TYR A 332 24.82 -9.65 -8.34
N GLN A 333 25.33 -10.42 -9.30
CA GLN A 333 25.15 -10.11 -10.71
C GLN A 333 23.66 -10.13 -11.12
N ASN A 334 22.85 -11.05 -10.60
CA ASN A 334 21.41 -11.07 -10.84
C ASN A 334 20.71 -9.82 -10.27
N ALA A 335 21.15 -9.34 -9.11
CA ALA A 335 20.66 -8.08 -8.54
C ALA A 335 20.99 -6.90 -9.48
N VAL A 336 22.25 -6.79 -9.92
CA VAL A 336 22.71 -5.75 -10.86
C VAL A 336 21.92 -5.78 -12.17
N ASP A 337 21.67 -6.96 -12.73
CA ASP A 337 20.93 -7.11 -13.98
C ASP A 337 19.47 -6.64 -13.81
N SER A 338 18.84 -6.98 -12.69
CA SER A 338 17.48 -6.53 -12.36
C SER A 338 17.40 -5.02 -12.18
N ILE A 339 18.38 -4.40 -11.51
CA ILE A 339 18.45 -2.93 -11.35
C ILE A 339 18.64 -2.23 -12.70
N LYS A 340 19.49 -2.78 -13.58
CA LYS A 340 19.71 -2.24 -14.93
C LYS A 340 18.46 -2.35 -15.79
N GLU A 341 17.75 -3.48 -15.71
CA GLU A 341 16.47 -3.67 -16.40
C GLU A 341 15.42 -2.66 -15.91
N ALA A 342 15.32 -2.42 -14.60
CA ALA A 342 14.42 -1.42 -14.02
C ALA A 342 14.74 -0.01 -14.54
N ASN A 343 16.01 0.40 -14.51
CA ASN A 343 16.46 1.70 -15.04
C ASN A 343 16.16 1.88 -16.52
N ALA A 344 16.37 0.83 -17.33
CA ALA A 344 16.05 0.86 -18.75
C ALA A 344 14.56 1.11 -18.97
N LEU A 345 13.70 0.41 -18.21
CA LEU A 345 12.25 0.54 -18.28
C LEU A 345 11.76 1.93 -17.86
N ILE A 346 12.29 2.48 -16.77
CA ILE A 346 11.99 3.84 -16.30
C ILE A 346 12.28 4.85 -17.41
N LYS A 347 13.46 4.75 -18.02
CA LYS A 347 13.91 5.67 -19.08
C LYS A 347 13.11 5.52 -20.37
N GLU A 348 12.82 4.28 -20.79
CA GLU A 348 12.07 4.00 -22.01
C GLU A 348 10.63 4.50 -21.92
N LYS A 349 9.95 4.18 -20.80
CA LYS A 349 8.54 4.52 -20.58
C LYS A 349 8.34 5.90 -19.95
N LYS A 350 9.42 6.62 -19.61
CA LYS A 350 9.40 7.91 -18.90
C LYS A 350 8.54 7.86 -17.63
N LEU A 351 8.73 6.82 -16.85
CA LEU A 351 7.97 6.61 -15.62
C LEU A 351 8.49 7.53 -14.52
N ASP A 352 7.58 8.06 -13.71
CA ASP A 352 7.92 8.75 -12.47
C ASP A 352 8.12 7.71 -11.36
N PHE A 353 9.24 6.99 -11.45
CA PHE A 353 9.63 5.97 -10.50
C PHE A 353 11.09 6.17 -10.14
N ALA A 354 11.37 6.28 -8.84
CA ALA A 354 12.71 6.32 -8.29
C ALA A 354 13.07 4.95 -7.71
N LEU A 355 14.23 4.42 -8.08
CA LEU A 355 14.78 3.25 -7.43
C LEU A 355 15.09 3.55 -5.95
N PRO A 356 14.95 2.58 -5.04
CA PRO A 356 15.44 2.70 -3.67
C PRO A 356 16.91 3.15 -3.65
N ASP A 357 17.22 4.16 -2.82
CA ASP A 357 18.57 4.75 -2.69
C ASP A 357 19.65 3.70 -2.47
N ALA A 358 19.29 2.68 -1.71
CA ALA A 358 20.11 1.55 -1.39
C ALA A 358 20.52 0.70 -2.60
N LEU A 359 19.58 0.42 -3.52
CA LEU A 359 19.88 -0.32 -4.75
C LEU A 359 20.71 0.52 -5.71
N SER A 360 20.47 1.84 -5.73
CA SER A 360 21.29 2.78 -6.49
C SER A 360 22.72 2.82 -5.97
N SER A 361 22.89 2.90 -4.66
CA SER A 361 24.20 2.90 -3.98
C SER A 361 24.96 1.58 -4.24
N PHE A 362 24.28 0.45 -4.09
CA PHE A 362 24.85 -0.87 -4.39
C PHE A 362 25.32 -0.97 -5.85
N LEU A 363 24.53 -0.49 -6.81
CA LEU A 363 24.91 -0.52 -8.23
C LEU A 363 26.18 0.30 -8.50
N GLU A 364 26.31 1.47 -7.88
CA GLU A 364 27.48 2.33 -8.02
C GLU A 364 28.73 1.69 -7.42
N GLU A 365 28.61 1.13 -6.21
CA GLU A 365 29.71 0.43 -5.53
C GLU A 365 30.16 -0.80 -6.34
N PHE A 366 29.22 -1.64 -6.77
CA PHE A 366 29.54 -2.84 -7.55
C PHE A 366 30.24 -2.52 -8.88
N GLN A 367 29.89 -1.42 -9.54
CA GLN A 367 30.55 -0.96 -10.76
C GLN A 367 31.90 -0.28 -10.53
N ALA A 368 32.17 0.21 -9.32
CA ALA A 368 33.47 0.79 -8.98
C ALA A 368 34.51 -0.30 -8.69
N GLU A 369 34.06 -1.46 -8.20
CA GLU A 369 34.90 -2.59 -7.81
C GLU A 369 35.19 -3.60 -8.95
N HIS A 370 34.42 -3.55 -10.05
CA HIS A 370 34.50 -4.44 -11.21
C HIS A 370 34.51 -3.69 -12.54
#